data_AF-A0A371HMZ8-F1
#
_entry.id   AF-A0A371HMZ8-F1
#
_cell.length_a   1.000
_cell.length_b   1.000
_cell.length_c   1.000
_cell.angle_alpha   90.00
_cell.angle_beta   90.00
_cell.angle_gamma   90.00
#
_symmetry.space_group_name_H-M   'P 1'
#
loop_
_entity.id
_entity.type
_entity.pdbx_description
1 polymer ?
#
loop_
_entity_poly.entity_id
_entity_poly.type
_entity_poly.pdbx_seq_one_letter_code
_entity_poly.pdbx_strand_id
1 'polypeptide(L)'
;MLVTYKNWHDMLPYALHGYWTSMRTSMGATPYSLVYGTEAVLPVEVEIPFLRVLAEAEVDGSEWIQSRLDQLNLLEEKCLTTICHSQQYQRRMKNTFDRRVKPHVFKEGDMVLKKRLPHVKDPQGKWASNYEGPYVVKQAFLGGALVLTLSDG
;
A
#
# COMPACT_ATOMS: atom_id res chain seq x y z
N MET A 1 15.97 -26.26 6.46
CA MET A 1 14.92 -26.53 5.45
C MET A 1 15.26 -25.76 4.18
N LEU A 2 15.18 -26.39 3.00
CA LEU A 2 15.30 -25.67 1.73
C LEU A 2 13.97 -24.97 1.44
N VAL A 3 13.96 -23.64 1.52
CA VAL A 3 12.80 -22.81 1.22
C VAL A 3 12.60 -22.82 -0.30
N THR A 4 11.50 -23.42 -0.76
CA THR A 4 11.13 -23.44 -2.18
C THR A 4 9.87 -22.60 -2.40
N TYR A 5 9.64 -22.13 -3.63
CA TYR A 5 8.48 -21.29 -3.98
C TYR A 5 7.12 -21.94 -3.69
N LYS A 6 7.08 -23.27 -3.57
CA LYS A 6 5.86 -24.05 -3.26
C LYS A 6 5.43 -23.90 -1.80
N ASN A 7 6.33 -23.50 -0.91
CA ASN A 7 6.11 -23.42 0.53
C ASN A 7 5.91 -21.97 1.00
N TRP A 8 5.35 -21.11 0.13
CA TRP A 8 5.18 -19.69 0.44
C TRP A 8 4.25 -19.46 1.66
N HIS A 9 3.29 -20.38 1.88
CA HIS A 9 2.36 -20.31 3.01
C HIS A 9 3.07 -20.51 4.34
N ASP A 10 4.09 -21.35 4.40
CA ASP A 10 4.95 -21.51 5.60
C ASP A 10 5.75 -20.23 5.90
N MET A 11 6.01 -19.41 4.88
CA MET A 11 6.73 -18.14 5.01
C MET A 11 5.83 -16.95 5.34
N LEU A 12 4.52 -17.11 5.24
CA LEU A 12 3.57 -16.02 5.44
C LEU A 12 3.67 -15.36 6.84
N PRO A 13 3.79 -16.11 7.96
CA PRO A 13 3.92 -15.50 9.28
C PRO A 13 5.18 -14.64 9.41
N TYR A 14 6.29 -15.07 8.80
CA TYR A 14 7.55 -14.32 8.81
C TYR A 14 7.46 -13.05 7.96
N ALA A 15 6.84 -13.14 6.78
CA ALA A 15 6.61 -11.98 5.92
C ALA A 15 5.69 -10.96 6.60
N LEU A 16 4.65 -11.42 7.30
CA LEU A 16 3.74 -10.56 8.04
C LEU A 16 4.43 -9.89 9.23
N HIS A 17 5.23 -10.64 9.99
CA HIS A 17 6.04 -10.08 11.08
C HIS A 17 6.98 -8.98 10.56
N GLY A 18 7.74 -9.25 9.49
CA GLY A 18 8.58 -8.24 8.85
C GLY A 18 7.79 -7.04 8.34
N TYR A 19 6.58 -7.24 7.82
CA TYR A 19 5.70 -6.14 7.41
C TYR A 19 5.29 -5.27 8.61
N TRP A 20 4.97 -5.88 9.76
CA TRP A 20 4.51 -5.18 10.96
C TRP A 20 5.62 -4.45 11.72
N THR A 21 6.84 -4.95 11.72
CA THR A 21 7.97 -4.36 12.46
C THR A 21 8.84 -3.44 11.62
N SER A 22 8.67 -3.41 10.29
CA SER A 22 9.43 -2.51 9.42
C SER A 22 8.78 -1.13 9.29
N MET A 23 9.60 -0.07 9.34
CA MET A 23 9.11 1.29 9.10
C MET A 23 8.62 1.44 7.66
N ARG A 24 7.41 1.99 7.49
CA ARG A 24 6.83 2.27 6.18
C ARG A 24 7.17 3.70 5.77
N THR A 25 7.89 3.91 4.67
CA THR A 25 8.23 5.26 4.18
C THR A 25 6.99 6.14 3.96
N SER A 26 5.88 5.53 3.53
CA SER A 26 4.60 6.20 3.34
C SER A 26 3.92 6.63 4.63
N MET A 27 4.22 6.00 5.78
CA MET A 27 3.58 6.27 7.08
C MET A 27 4.53 6.92 8.08
N GLY A 28 5.84 6.73 7.94
CA GLY A 28 6.86 7.23 8.86
C GLY A 28 6.99 6.41 10.17
N ALA A 29 6.19 5.36 10.34
CA ALA A 29 6.16 4.49 11.52
C ALA A 29 6.06 3.02 11.13
N THR A 30 6.21 2.12 12.11
CA THR A 30 5.92 0.69 11.93
C THR A 30 4.42 0.45 12.12
N PRO A 31 3.79 -0.47 11.37
CA PRO A 31 2.39 -0.82 11.61
C PRO A 31 2.14 -1.31 13.04
N TYR A 32 3.10 -2.00 13.65
CA TYR A 32 2.97 -2.49 15.02
C TYR A 32 2.86 -1.34 16.03
N SER A 33 3.70 -0.30 15.92
CA SER A 33 3.66 0.81 16.89
C SER A 33 2.43 1.69 16.79
N LEU A 34 1.72 1.66 15.66
CA LEU A 34 0.42 2.32 15.51
C LEU A 34 -0.75 1.55 16.12
N VAL A 35 -0.62 0.25 16.30
CA VAL A 35 -1.64 -0.57 16.97
C VAL A 35 -1.39 -0.62 18.47
N TYR A 36 -0.13 -0.83 18.86
CA TYR A 36 0.24 -1.09 20.24
C TYR A 36 0.92 0.09 20.94
N GLY A 37 1.16 1.22 20.27
CA GLY A 37 1.74 2.44 20.87
C GLY A 37 3.26 2.39 21.09
N THR A 38 3.87 1.21 20.96
CA THR A 38 5.31 0.97 21.13
C THR A 38 5.83 0.06 20.01
N GLU A 39 7.13 0.11 19.76
CA GLU A 39 7.78 -0.76 18.77
C GLU A 39 7.77 -2.22 19.24
N ALA A 40 7.74 -3.14 18.28
CA ALA A 40 7.80 -4.57 18.60
C ALA A 40 9.19 -4.94 19.12
N VAL A 41 9.24 -5.67 20.22
CA VAL A 41 10.47 -6.34 20.67
C VAL A 41 10.75 -7.50 19.73
N LEU A 42 11.89 -7.46 19.05
CA LEU A 42 12.27 -8.50 18.10
C LEU A 42 12.81 -9.74 18.85
N PRO A 43 12.64 -10.96 18.31
CA PRO A 43 13.17 -12.17 18.96
C PRO A 43 14.67 -12.10 19.28
N VAL A 44 15.47 -11.45 18.40
CA VAL A 44 16.91 -11.25 18.62
C VAL A 44 17.23 -10.39 19.83
N GLU A 45 16.36 -9.44 20.19
CA GLU A 45 16.51 -8.57 21.37
C GLU A 45 16.19 -9.30 22.69
N VAL A 46 15.52 -10.45 22.60
CA VAL A 46 15.23 -11.34 23.73
C VAL A 46 16.34 -12.38 23.87
N GLU A 47 16.76 -13.00 22.76
CA GLU A 47 17.86 -13.98 22.75
C GLU A 47 19.19 -13.35 23.17
N ILE A 48 19.47 -12.15 22.68
CA ILE A 48 20.55 -11.31 23.15
C ILE A 48 19.88 -10.23 23.99
N PRO A 49 20.02 -10.22 25.33
CA PRO A 49 19.32 -9.26 26.17
C PRO A 49 19.74 -7.82 25.84
N PHE A 50 18.95 -7.15 24.99
CA PHE A 50 19.20 -5.78 24.59
C PHE A 50 18.78 -4.82 25.70
N LEU A 51 19.31 -3.59 25.67
CA LEU A 51 19.12 -2.58 26.71
C LEU A 51 17.64 -2.35 27.08
N ARG A 52 16.73 -2.35 26.10
CA ARG A 52 15.29 -2.13 26.36
C ARG A 52 14.67 -3.28 27.14
N VAL A 53 15.00 -4.52 26.78
CA VAL A 53 14.50 -5.73 27.45
C VAL A 53 15.06 -5.83 28.87
N LEU A 54 16.35 -5.52 29.04
CA LEU A 54 16.99 -5.46 30.36
C LEU A 54 16.37 -4.38 31.25
N ALA A 55 16.16 -3.17 30.69
CA ALA A 55 15.54 -2.08 31.42
C ALA A 55 14.12 -2.45 31.86
N GLU A 56 13.28 -3.01 30.97
CA GLU A 56 11.92 -3.43 31.32
C GLU A 56 11.86 -4.54 32.37
N ALA A 57 12.88 -5.42 32.44
CA ALA A 57 12.94 -6.49 33.43
C ALA A 57 13.22 -5.99 34.86
N GLU A 58 13.79 -4.79 35.02
CA GLU A 58 14.14 -4.19 36.32
C GLU A 58 13.05 -3.23 36.85
N VAL A 59 12.03 -2.91 36.05
CA VAL A 59 10.96 -1.96 36.42
C VAL A 59 9.94 -2.62 37.35
N ASP A 60 9.53 -1.90 38.40
CA ASP A 60 8.44 -2.35 39.27
C ASP A 60 7.10 -2.41 38.52
N GLY A 61 6.24 -3.36 38.89
CA GLY A 61 4.96 -3.56 38.20
C GLY A 61 4.08 -2.30 38.18
N SER A 62 4.12 -1.47 39.22
CA SER A 62 3.32 -0.23 39.27
C SER A 62 3.86 0.84 38.30
N GLU A 63 5.18 0.99 38.22
CA GLU A 63 5.86 1.90 37.31
C GLU A 63 5.67 1.46 35.84
N TRP A 64 5.71 0.15 35.58
CA TRP A 64 5.46 -0.40 34.25
C TRP A 64 4.05 -0.10 33.75
N ILE A 65 3.03 -0.27 34.61
CA ILE A 65 1.63 0.06 34.26
C ILE A 65 1.50 1.54 33.91
N GLN A 66 2.09 2.43 34.71
CA GLN A 66 2.04 3.87 34.46
C GLN A 66 2.71 4.22 33.12
N SER A 67 3.91 3.71 32.87
CA SER A 67 4.61 3.89 31.60
C SER A 67 3.79 3.41 30.40
N ARG A 68 3.12 2.26 30.54
CA ARG A 68 2.27 1.70 29.50
C ARG A 68 1.05 2.56 29.21
N LEU A 69 0.42 3.14 30.24
CA LEU A 69 -0.69 4.08 30.07
C LEU A 69 -0.25 5.36 29.36
N ASP A 70 0.91 5.91 29.71
CA ASP A 70 1.46 7.10 29.07
C ASP A 70 1.74 6.85 27.57
N GLN A 71 2.29 5.68 27.22
CA GLN A 71 2.48 5.28 25.83
C GLN A 71 1.17 5.20 25.04
N LEU A 72 0.10 4.70 25.67
CA LEU A 72 -1.22 4.60 25.05
C LEU A 72 -1.86 5.98 24.87
N ASN A 73 -1.67 6.90 25.82
CA ASN A 73 -2.13 8.28 25.68
C ASN A 73 -1.47 8.98 24.49
N LEU A 74 -0.19 8.73 24.25
CA LEU A 74 0.55 9.26 23.09
C LEU A 74 0.20 8.58 21.76
N LEU A 75 -0.55 7.47 21.78
CA LEU A 75 -0.86 6.72 20.56
C LEU A 75 -1.72 7.54 19.61
N GLU A 76 -2.70 8.28 20.12
CA GLU A 76 -3.58 9.10 19.28
C GLU A 76 -2.79 10.16 18.51
N GLU A 77 -1.85 10.84 19.18
CA GLU A 77 -0.97 11.82 18.54
C GLU A 77 -0.09 11.19 17.46
N LYS A 78 0.47 10.00 17.72
CA LYS A 78 1.23 9.23 16.72
C LYS A 78 0.36 8.85 15.52
N CYS A 79 -0.88 8.41 15.74
CA CYS A 79 -1.82 8.11 14.67
C CYS A 79 -2.14 9.36 13.82
N LEU A 80 -2.39 10.51 14.44
CA LEU A 80 -2.68 11.75 13.72
C LEU A 80 -1.48 12.23 12.88
N THR A 81 -0.27 12.17 13.43
CA THR A 81 0.95 12.56 12.72
C THR A 81 1.23 11.64 11.53
N THR A 82 1.05 10.32 11.68
CA THR A 82 1.19 9.37 10.57
C THR A 82 0.12 9.54 9.48
N ILE A 83 -1.13 9.86 9.85
CA ILE A 83 -2.17 10.20 8.87
C ILE A 83 -1.73 11.42 8.04
N CYS A 84 -1.26 12.49 8.69
CA CYS A 84 -0.78 13.69 7.99
C CYS A 84 0.39 13.35 7.05
N HIS A 85 1.38 12.60 7.53
CA HIS A 85 2.51 12.16 6.70
C HIS A 85 2.06 11.33 5.50
N SER A 86 1.13 10.40 5.70
CA SER A 86 0.60 9.57 4.62
C SER A 86 -0.12 10.37 3.54
N GLN A 87 -0.90 11.39 3.94
CA GLN A 87 -1.54 12.31 3.00
C GLN A 87 -0.52 13.13 2.20
N GLN A 88 0.53 13.63 2.86
CA GLN A 88 1.61 14.34 2.17
C GLN A 88 2.33 13.44 1.18
N TYR A 89 2.63 12.20 1.57
CA TYR A 89 3.24 11.21 0.70
C TYR A 89 2.36 10.91 -0.53
N GLN A 90 1.07 10.68 -0.32
CA GLN A 90 0.10 10.47 -1.40
C GLN A 90 0.02 11.68 -2.35
N ARG A 91 -0.01 12.91 -1.82
CA ARG A 91 0.01 14.14 -2.64
C ARG A 91 1.29 14.23 -3.47
N ARG A 92 2.46 13.95 -2.90
CA ARG A 92 3.74 13.95 -3.64
C ARG A 92 3.71 12.92 -4.77
N MET A 93 3.18 11.74 -4.50
CA MET A 93 3.07 10.67 -5.49
C MET A 93 2.13 11.04 -6.62
N LYS A 94 0.94 11.55 -6.29
CA LYS A 94 -0.03 12.08 -7.24
C LYS A 94 0.59 13.17 -8.10
N ASN A 95 1.20 14.18 -7.51
CA ASN A 95 1.81 15.30 -8.25
C ASN A 95 2.91 14.82 -9.21
N THR A 96 3.71 13.83 -8.80
CA THR A 96 4.76 13.26 -9.65
C THR A 96 4.19 12.53 -10.85
N PHE A 97 3.08 11.79 -10.64
CA PHE A 97 2.36 11.12 -11.70
C PHE A 97 1.68 12.14 -12.64
N ASP A 98 0.91 13.06 -12.09
CA ASP A 98 0.18 14.10 -12.82
C ASP A 98 1.11 14.97 -13.66
N ARG A 99 2.34 15.25 -13.19
CA ARG A 99 3.36 15.98 -13.97
C ARG A 99 3.75 15.27 -15.28
N ARG A 100 3.65 13.94 -15.33
CA ARG A 100 3.99 13.14 -16.51
C ARG A 100 2.77 12.90 -17.42
N VAL A 101 1.56 13.05 -16.90
CA VAL A 101 0.33 12.82 -17.64
C VAL A 101 -0.08 14.11 -18.35
N LYS A 102 -0.36 14.01 -19.64
CA LYS A 102 -1.06 15.08 -20.36
C LYS A 102 -2.56 14.88 -20.15
N PRO A 103 -3.28 15.79 -19.48
CA PRO A 103 -4.71 15.66 -19.29
C PRO A 103 -5.39 15.60 -20.66
N HIS A 104 -6.20 14.58 -20.89
CA HIS A 104 -7.01 14.46 -22.08
C HIS A 104 -8.46 14.22 -21.66
N VAL A 105 -9.35 15.09 -22.12
CA VAL A 105 -10.78 15.05 -21.78
C VAL A 105 -11.51 14.53 -23.00
N PHE A 106 -12.14 13.37 -22.85
CA PHE A 106 -12.99 12.79 -23.86
C PHE A 106 -14.39 13.42 -23.80
N LYS A 107 -14.97 13.67 -24.96
CA LYS A 107 -16.34 14.16 -25.14
C LYS A 107 -17.19 13.08 -25.80
N GLU A 108 -18.50 13.20 -25.62
CA GLU A 108 -19.45 12.37 -26.34
C GLU A 108 -19.28 12.58 -27.85
N GLY A 109 -19.24 11.47 -28.60
CA GLY A 109 -18.94 11.45 -30.03
C GLY A 109 -17.46 11.27 -30.38
N ASP A 110 -16.53 11.39 -29.43
CA ASP A 110 -15.11 11.15 -29.72
C ASP A 110 -14.86 9.67 -30.08
N MET A 111 -14.00 9.44 -31.05
CA MET A 111 -13.60 8.09 -31.46
C MET A 111 -12.37 7.65 -30.67
N VAL A 112 -12.47 6.50 -30.03
CA VAL A 112 -11.43 5.99 -29.13
C VAL A 112 -11.12 4.52 -29.40
N LEU A 113 -9.89 4.13 -29.07
CA LEU A 113 -9.43 2.75 -29.11
C LEU A 113 -9.33 2.20 -27.69
N LYS A 114 -9.84 0.99 -27.49
CA LYS A 114 -9.77 0.31 -26.20
C LYS A 114 -8.52 -0.56 -26.16
N LYS A 115 -7.67 -0.38 -25.15
CA LYS A 115 -6.49 -1.25 -24.97
C LYS A 115 -6.92 -2.67 -24.63
N ARG A 116 -6.39 -3.67 -25.32
CA ARG A 116 -6.59 -5.09 -24.99
C ARG A 116 -5.86 -5.44 -23.70
N LEU A 117 -6.55 -6.19 -22.84
CA LEU A 117 -5.94 -6.72 -21.63
C LEU A 117 -5.02 -7.91 -21.97
N PRO A 118 -3.86 -8.07 -21.30
CA PRO A 118 -2.88 -9.10 -21.63
C PRO A 118 -3.40 -10.56 -21.57
N HIS A 119 -4.53 -10.79 -20.92
CA HIS A 119 -5.09 -12.12 -20.69
C HIS A 119 -6.03 -12.60 -21.81
N VAL A 120 -6.37 -11.75 -22.77
CA VAL A 120 -7.22 -12.13 -23.92
C VAL A 120 -6.31 -12.77 -24.97
N LYS A 121 -6.44 -14.08 -25.19
CA LYS A 121 -5.70 -14.79 -26.24
C LYS A 121 -6.29 -14.42 -27.60
N ASP A 122 -5.54 -13.64 -28.36
CA ASP A 122 -5.83 -13.41 -29.77
C ASP A 122 -5.19 -14.55 -30.60
N PRO A 123 -5.90 -15.14 -31.58
CA PRO A 123 -5.31 -16.14 -32.48
C PRO A 123 -4.07 -15.65 -33.25
N GLN A 124 -3.88 -14.33 -33.44
CA GLN A 124 -2.64 -13.76 -33.99
C GLN A 124 -1.47 -13.74 -33.00
N GLY A 125 -1.71 -14.07 -31.72
CA GLY A 125 -0.70 -14.17 -30.67
C GLY A 125 0.12 -12.88 -30.53
N LYS A 126 1.44 -12.99 -30.72
CA LYS A 126 2.39 -11.87 -30.57
C LYS A 126 2.11 -10.70 -31.54
N TRP A 127 1.45 -10.96 -32.66
CA TRP A 127 1.21 -9.97 -33.72
C TRP A 127 -0.16 -9.29 -33.62
N ALA A 128 -0.97 -9.67 -32.63
CA ALA A 128 -2.25 -9.04 -32.42
C ALA A 128 -2.09 -7.56 -32.05
N SER A 129 -2.91 -6.70 -32.63
CA SER A 129 -2.96 -5.29 -32.24
C SER A 129 -3.23 -5.17 -30.74
N ASN A 130 -2.50 -4.29 -30.05
CA ASN A 130 -2.71 -4.02 -28.61
C ASN A 130 -4.02 -3.27 -28.32
N TYR A 131 -4.76 -2.87 -29.35
CA TYR A 131 -5.98 -2.09 -29.26
C TYR A 131 -7.12 -2.71 -30.07
N GLU A 132 -8.34 -2.59 -29.55
CA GLU A 132 -9.63 -2.94 -30.15
C GLU A 132 -10.40 -1.66 -30.51
N GLY A 133 -11.22 -1.73 -31.56
CA GLY A 133 -12.05 -0.62 -32.04
C GLY A 133 -11.85 -0.32 -33.51
N PRO A 134 -12.52 0.70 -34.05
CA PRO A 134 -12.94 1.93 -33.37
C PRO A 134 -14.21 1.83 -32.50
N TYR A 135 -14.25 2.59 -31.41
CA TYR A 135 -15.43 2.81 -30.59
C TYR A 135 -15.77 4.30 -30.53
N VAL A 136 -17.03 4.63 -30.30
CA VAL A 136 -17.50 6.00 -30.07
C VAL A 136 -17.82 6.16 -28.59
N VAL A 137 -17.40 7.29 -28.00
CA VAL A 137 -17.77 7.65 -26.62
C VAL A 137 -19.25 8.05 -26.60
N LYS A 138 -20.09 7.22 -25.99
CA LYS A 138 -21.51 7.52 -25.79
C LYS A 138 -21.73 8.47 -24.61
N GLN A 139 -20.97 8.27 -23.53
CA GLN A 139 -21.07 9.08 -22.33
C GLN A 139 -19.71 9.16 -21.64
N ALA A 140 -19.35 10.36 -21.18
CA ALA A 140 -18.13 10.60 -20.40
C ALA A 140 -18.48 11.03 -18.97
N PHE A 141 -17.89 10.39 -17.96
CA PHE A 141 -18.11 10.70 -16.55
C PHE A 141 -16.97 11.50 -15.93
N LEU A 142 -17.30 12.25 -14.88
CA LEU A 142 -16.30 12.86 -14.00
C LEU A 142 -15.41 11.77 -13.38
N GLY A 143 -14.10 11.88 -13.55
CA GLY A 143 -13.13 10.87 -13.10
C GLY A 143 -12.56 9.98 -14.21
N GLY A 144 -12.96 10.17 -15.48
CA GLY A 144 -12.33 9.53 -16.64
C GLY A 144 -12.89 8.18 -17.04
N ALA A 145 -14.00 7.75 -16.43
CA ALA A 145 -14.75 6.58 -16.90
C ALA A 145 -15.58 6.93 -18.15
N LEU A 146 -15.64 6.01 -19.12
CA LEU A 146 -16.32 6.20 -20.41
C LEU A 146 -17.27 5.03 -20.69
N VAL A 147 -18.43 5.33 -21.26
CA VAL A 147 -19.31 4.33 -21.91
C VAL A 147 -19.01 4.36 -23.39
N LEU A 148 -18.66 3.21 -23.95
CA LEU A 148 -18.31 3.06 -25.36
C LEU A 148 -19.40 2.30 -26.12
N THR A 149 -19.68 2.71 -27.34
CA THR A 149 -20.51 1.97 -28.31
C THR A 149 -19.70 1.65 -29.55
N LEU A 150 -20.08 0.58 -30.26
CA LEU A 150 -19.50 0.29 -31.57
C LEU A 150 -19.85 1.44 -32.53
N SER A 151 -18.96 1.72 -33.48
CA SER A 151 -19.18 2.76 -34.51
C SER A 151 -20.38 2.48 -35.41
N ASP A 152 -20.91 1.25 -35.38
CA ASP A 152 -21.81 0.71 -36.41
C ASP A 152 -23.30 0.71 -35.98
N GLY A 153 -23.64 1.39 -34.88
CA GLY A 153 -25.02 1.53 -34.36
C GLY A 153 -25.28 0.79 -33.06
#